data_AF-A0AAX3HN86-F1
#
_entry.id   AF-A0AAX3HN86-F1
#
_cell.length_a   1.000
_cell.length_b   1.000
_cell.length_c   1.000
_cell.angle_alpha   90.00
_cell.angle_beta   90.00
_cell.angle_gamma   90.00
#
_symmetry.space_group_name_H-M   'P 1'
#
loop_
_entity.id
_entity.type
_entity.pdbx_description
1 polymer ?
#
loop_
_entity_poly.entity_id
_entity_poly.type
_entity_poly.pdbx_seq_one_letter_code
_entity_poly.pdbx_strand_id
1 'polypeptide(L)'
;MIGFSLAILAGILISLQSVFNAKVNENVGQWLTTTCVLGIGLISSILFYIITENSINIKVYTTNYLFYVSGLFGIGLIICIMGAIKSLGPAYTVLISLITQLVVALCIDTFGLFGMESIPLQINKLVGIGLLIVGVGIFKNLFLNKKAIHIRKGRV
;
A
#
# COMPACT_ATOMS: atom_id res chain seq x y z
N MET A 1 -20.72 8.18 6.45
CA MET A 1 -20.68 6.78 6.92
C MET A 1 -20.24 5.81 5.81
N ILE A 2 -20.75 5.92 4.58
CA ILE A 2 -20.32 5.09 3.43
C ILE A 2 -18.80 5.04 3.21
N GLY A 3 -18.10 6.18 3.31
CA GLY A 3 -16.64 6.22 3.12
C GLY A 3 -15.86 5.37 4.12
N PHE A 4 -16.34 5.28 5.37
CA PHE A 4 -15.71 4.44 6.39
C PHE A 4 -15.86 2.96 6.05
N SER A 5 -17.06 2.53 5.63
CA SER A 5 -17.31 1.16 5.20
C SER A 5 -16.48 0.78 3.97
N LEU A 6 -16.34 1.69 3.00
CA LEU A 6 -15.50 1.49 1.82
C LEU A 6 -14.00 1.38 2.17
N ALA A 7 -13.52 2.17 3.14
CA ALA A 7 -12.13 2.09 3.60
C ALA A 7 -11.82 0.74 4.28
N ILE A 8 -12.76 0.22 5.09
CA ILE A 8 -12.63 -1.12 5.68
C ILE A 8 -12.57 -2.18 4.58
N LEU A 9 -13.50 -2.12 3.62
CA LEU A 9 -13.54 -3.06 2.52
C LEU A 9 -12.25 -3.00 1.67
N ALA A 10 -11.73 -1.81 1.40
CA ALA A 10 -10.47 -1.62 0.71
C ALA A 10 -9.30 -2.29 1.46
N GLY A 11 -9.24 -2.15 2.79
CA GLY A 11 -8.21 -2.81 3.60
C GLY A 11 -8.26 -4.35 3.51
N ILE A 12 -9.46 -4.93 3.51
CA ILE A 12 -9.66 -6.37 3.32
C ILE A 12 -9.18 -6.80 1.93
N LEU A 13 -9.59 -6.06 0.88
CA LEU A 13 -9.23 -6.37 -0.51
C LEU A 13 -7.72 -6.27 -0.76
N ILE A 14 -7.05 -5.23 -0.24
CA ILE A 14 -5.59 -5.06 -0.35
C ILE A 14 -4.86 -6.24 0.32
N SER A 15 -5.35 -6.67 1.48
CA SER A 15 -4.76 -7.81 2.20
C SER A 15 -4.88 -9.10 1.39
N LEU A 16 -6.07 -9.41 0.86
CA LEU A 16 -6.29 -10.57 0.00
C LEU A 16 -5.44 -10.51 -1.28
N GLN A 17 -5.40 -9.35 -1.94
CA GLN A 17 -4.59 -9.14 -3.14
C GLN A 17 -3.11 -9.42 -2.87
N SER A 18 -2.58 -8.99 -1.72
CA SER A 18 -1.17 -9.21 -1.38
C SER A 18 -0.85 -10.71 -1.19
N VAL A 19 -1.74 -11.47 -0.57
CA VAL A 19 -1.58 -12.92 -0.36
C VAL A 19 -1.70 -13.68 -1.68
N PHE A 20 -2.70 -13.35 -2.50
CA PHE A 20 -2.90 -14.00 -3.80
C PHE A 20 -1.75 -13.68 -4.76
N ASN A 21 -1.30 -12.42 -4.82
CA ASN A 21 -0.15 -12.05 -5.63
C ASN A 21 1.12 -12.78 -5.18
N ALA A 22 1.36 -12.90 -3.86
CA ALA A 22 2.49 -13.67 -3.35
C ALA A 22 2.42 -15.13 -3.80
N LYS A 23 1.21 -15.73 -3.75
CA LYS A 23 1.03 -17.12 -4.15
C LYS A 23 1.21 -17.36 -5.65
N VAL A 24 0.72 -16.46 -6.50
CA VAL A 24 0.97 -16.53 -7.94
C VAL A 24 2.46 -16.37 -8.23
N ASN A 25 3.13 -15.45 -7.52
CA ASN A 25 4.57 -15.18 -7.68
C ASN A 25 5.46 -16.37 -7.33
N GLU A 26 5.11 -17.14 -6.31
CA GLU A 26 5.80 -18.39 -5.98
C GLU A 26 5.79 -19.41 -7.14
N ASN A 27 4.72 -19.42 -7.95
CA ASN A 27 4.52 -20.43 -8.99
C ASN A 27 5.04 -20.00 -10.36
N VAL A 28 4.85 -18.73 -10.74
CA VAL A 28 5.15 -18.26 -12.11
C VAL A 28 6.16 -17.11 -12.19
N GLY A 29 6.67 -16.66 -11.04
CA GLY A 29 7.64 -15.58 -10.95
C GLY A 29 7.05 -14.17 -11.03
N GLN A 30 7.91 -13.19 -10.73
CA GLN A 30 7.55 -11.78 -10.52
C GLN A 30 6.90 -11.13 -11.75
N TRP A 31 7.53 -11.29 -12.92
CA TRP A 31 7.11 -10.62 -14.15
C TRP A 31 5.76 -11.14 -14.65
N LEU A 32 5.59 -12.46 -14.70
CA LEU A 32 4.33 -13.05 -15.16
C LEU A 32 3.18 -12.74 -14.19
N THR A 33 3.45 -12.77 -12.87
CA THR A 33 2.46 -12.37 -11.86
C THR A 33 1.98 -10.94 -12.09
N THR A 34 2.92 -10.01 -12.27
CA THR A 34 2.59 -8.59 -12.46
C THR A 34 1.75 -8.38 -13.72
N THR A 35 2.13 -9.02 -14.83
CA THR A 35 1.38 -8.96 -16.10
C THR A 35 -0.03 -9.56 -15.96
N CYS A 36 -0.16 -10.76 -15.36
CA CYS A 36 -1.45 -11.42 -15.21
C CYS A 36 -2.39 -10.64 -14.28
N VAL A 37 -1.90 -10.18 -13.13
CA VAL A 37 -2.71 -9.46 -12.13
C VAL A 37 -3.18 -8.11 -12.67
N LEU A 38 -2.28 -7.33 -13.28
CA LEU A 38 -2.67 -6.05 -13.90
C LEU A 38 -3.56 -6.26 -15.12
N GLY A 39 -3.32 -7.31 -15.92
CA GLY A 39 -4.16 -7.66 -17.06
C GLY A 39 -5.59 -8.03 -16.66
N ILE A 40 -5.76 -8.87 -15.64
CA ILE A 40 -7.09 -9.21 -15.09
C ILE A 40 -7.74 -7.96 -14.49
N GLY A 41 -6.98 -7.11 -13.80
CA GLY A 41 -7.46 -5.82 -13.28
C GLY A 41 -7.98 -4.90 -14.37
N LEU A 42 -7.26 -4.80 -15.50
CA LEU A 42 -7.68 -4.01 -16.66
C LEU A 42 -8.98 -4.55 -17.27
N ILE A 43 -9.07 -5.86 -17.50
CA ILE A 43 -10.27 -6.49 -18.05
C ILE A 43 -11.47 -6.25 -17.12
N SER A 44 -11.28 -6.43 -15.81
CA SER A 44 -12.33 -6.20 -14.82
C SER A 44 -12.78 -4.74 -14.81
N SER A 45 -11.85 -3.78 -14.87
CA SER A 45 -12.18 -2.36 -14.91
C SER A 45 -12.97 -1.98 -16.16
N ILE A 46 -12.63 -2.52 -17.34
CA ILE A 46 -13.37 -2.30 -18.58
C ILE A 46 -14.80 -2.85 -18.47
N LEU A 47 -14.94 -4.05 -17.90
CA LEU A 47 -16.24 -4.69 -17.74
C LEU A 47 -17.16 -3.89 -16.79
N PHE A 48 -16.64 -3.42 -15.66
CA PHE A 48 -17.38 -2.55 -14.75
C PHE A 48 -17.74 -1.19 -15.38
N TYR A 49 -16.84 -0.64 -16.19
CA TYR A 49 -17.10 0.59 -16.94
C TYR A 49 -18.30 0.43 -17.87
N ILE A 50 -18.35 -0.64 -18.68
CA ILE A 50 -19.46 -0.91 -19.62
C ILE A 50 -20.79 -1.15 -18.88
N ILE A 51 -20.76 -1.79 -17.71
CA ILE A 51 -21.99 -2.06 -16.92
C ILE A 51 -22.53 -0.78 -16.28
N THR A 52 -21.65 0.12 -15.84
CA THR A 52 -22.02 1.30 -15.06
C THR A 52 -22.36 2.49 -15.96
N GLU A 53 -21.61 2.69 -17.05
CA GLU A 53 -21.89 3.75 -18.01
C GLU A 53 -22.76 3.23 -19.15
N ASN A 54 -24.00 3.73 -19.21
CA ASN A 54 -24.99 3.38 -20.23
C ASN A 54 -24.64 3.87 -21.64
N SER A 55 -23.52 4.59 -21.81
CA SER A 55 -23.04 5.13 -23.08
C SER A 55 -21.53 5.35 -22.99
N ILE A 56 -20.76 4.85 -23.97
CA ILE A 56 -19.31 5.07 -24.06
C ILE A 56 -19.07 6.52 -24.53
N ASN A 57 -19.31 7.49 -23.65
CA ASN A 57 -18.96 8.88 -23.87
C ASN A 57 -17.55 9.08 -23.35
N ILE A 58 -16.55 8.79 -24.18
CA ILE A 58 -15.14 9.08 -23.89
C ILE A 58 -14.96 10.61 -23.92
N LYS A 59 -15.33 11.27 -22.83
CA LYS A 59 -14.95 12.65 -22.58
C LYS A 59 -13.49 12.63 -22.17
N VAL A 60 -12.61 12.86 -23.15
CA VAL A 60 -11.21 13.17 -22.87
C VAL A 60 -11.18 14.55 -22.23
N TYR A 61 -11.31 14.58 -20.90
CA TYR A 61 -11.03 15.79 -20.14
C TYR A 61 -9.58 16.20 -20.43
N THR A 62 -9.33 17.49 -20.58
CA THR A 62 -8.03 18.13 -20.79
C THR A 62 -7.11 18.03 -19.56
N THR A 63 -7.12 16.88 -18.90
CA THR A 63 -6.23 16.58 -17.78
C THR A 63 -4.83 16.32 -18.32
N ASN A 64 -3.81 16.81 -17.61
CA ASN A 64 -2.42 16.62 -17.99
C ASN A 64 -2.10 15.13 -18.17
N TYR A 65 -1.65 14.75 -19.37
CA TYR A 65 -1.39 13.35 -19.73
C TYR A 65 -0.42 12.64 -18.77
N LEU A 66 0.42 13.40 -18.06
CA LEU A 66 1.34 12.88 -17.05
C LEU A 66 0.63 12.11 -15.92
N PHE A 67 -0.62 12.42 -15.58
CA PHE A 67 -1.32 11.70 -14.51
C PHE A 67 -1.79 10.30 -14.93
N TYR A 68 -1.97 10.04 -16.23
CA TYR A 68 -2.27 8.69 -16.72
C TYR A 68 -1.08 7.73 -16.61
N VAL A 69 0.14 8.26 -16.43
CA VAL A 69 1.34 7.46 -16.12
C VAL A 69 1.21 6.76 -14.77
N SER A 70 0.24 7.12 -13.94
CA SER A 70 -0.06 6.43 -12.68
C SER A 70 -0.29 4.92 -12.84
N GLY A 71 -0.76 4.46 -14.02
CA GLY A 71 -0.84 3.04 -14.35
C GLY A 71 0.52 2.32 -14.30
N LEU A 72 1.62 2.98 -14.64
CA LEU A 72 2.97 2.43 -14.53
C LEU A 72 3.42 2.23 -13.07
N PHE A 73 2.94 3.08 -12.15
CA PHE A 73 3.22 2.88 -10.72
C PHE A 73 2.63 1.57 -10.19
N GLY A 74 1.58 1.03 -10.82
CA GLY A 74 1.03 -0.28 -10.48
C GLY A 74 2.04 -1.42 -10.68
N ILE A 75 2.87 -1.36 -11.73
CA ILE A 75 3.94 -2.33 -12.00
C ILE A 75 4.99 -2.25 -10.88
N GLY A 76 5.47 -1.03 -10.59
CA GLY A 76 6.44 -0.79 -9.53
C GLY A 76 5.93 -1.21 -8.15
N LEU A 77 4.65 -0.95 -7.86
CA LEU A 77 4.00 -1.34 -6.61
C LEU A 77 4.02 -2.85 -6.41
N ILE A 78 3.60 -3.63 -7.41
CA ILE A 78 3.60 -5.09 -7.29
C ILE A 78 5.03 -5.60 -7.09
N ILE A 79 5.99 -5.10 -7.87
CA ILE A 79 7.39 -5.53 -7.77
C ILE A 79 7.95 -5.28 -6.36
N CYS A 80 7.79 -4.05 -5.86
CA CYS A 80 8.31 -3.65 -4.55
C CYS A 80 7.60 -4.39 -3.41
N ILE A 81 6.27 -4.49 -3.44
CA ILE A 81 5.51 -5.18 -2.38
C ILE A 81 5.84 -6.68 -2.39
N MET A 82 5.88 -7.35 -3.54
CA MET A 82 6.24 -8.77 -3.59
C MET A 82 7.67 -9.02 -3.12
N GLY A 83 8.62 -8.16 -3.51
CA GLY A 83 9.99 -8.23 -3.01
C GLY A 83 10.05 -8.06 -1.50
N ALA A 84 9.35 -7.04 -0.97
CA ALA A 84 9.26 -6.80 0.46
C ALA A 84 8.61 -7.97 1.21
N ILE A 85 7.52 -8.56 0.71
CA ILE A 85 6.88 -9.72 1.34
C ILE A 85 7.84 -10.91 1.44
N LYS A 86 8.63 -11.17 0.39
CA LYS A 86 9.64 -12.24 0.42
C LYS A 86 10.71 -12.02 1.48
N SER A 87 11.11 -10.77 1.71
CA SER A 87 12.20 -10.44 2.66
C SER A 87 11.73 -10.20 4.11
N LEU A 88 10.51 -9.71 4.29
CA LEU A 88 10.02 -9.14 5.55
C LEU A 88 8.76 -9.82 6.08
N GLY A 89 8.11 -10.65 5.27
CA GLY A 89 6.79 -11.20 5.52
C GLY A 89 5.66 -10.20 5.18
N PRO A 90 4.42 -10.71 5.02
CA PRO A 90 3.28 -9.91 4.56
C PRO A 90 2.87 -8.82 5.55
N ALA A 91 2.75 -9.15 6.84
CA ALA A 91 2.27 -8.20 7.86
C ALA A 91 3.19 -6.98 7.99
N TYR A 92 4.52 -7.19 8.04
CA TYR A 92 5.46 -6.09 8.21
C TYR A 92 5.58 -5.22 6.96
N THR A 93 5.48 -5.83 5.76
CA THR A 93 5.45 -5.10 4.50
C THR A 93 4.27 -4.12 4.44
N VAL A 94 3.06 -4.59 4.79
CA VAL A 94 1.86 -3.75 4.80
C VAL A 94 2.00 -2.61 5.81
N LEU A 95 2.50 -2.90 7.02
CA LEU A 95 2.69 -1.89 8.06
C LEU A 95 3.66 -0.77 7.64
N ILE A 96 4.85 -1.11 7.10
CA ILE A 96 5.81 -0.10 6.62
C ILE A 96 5.24 0.68 5.44
N SER A 97 4.59 -0.02 4.50
CA SER A 97 3.98 0.61 3.33
C SER A 97 2.95 1.66 3.75
N LEU A 98 2.07 1.33 4.69
CA LEU A 98 1.04 2.24 5.20
C LEU A 98 1.66 3.50 5.83
N ILE A 99 2.68 3.36 6.67
CA ILE A 99 3.36 4.51 7.28
C ILE A 99 3.99 5.40 6.19
N THR A 100 4.71 4.79 5.25
CA THR A 100 5.35 5.52 4.16
C THR A 100 4.33 6.26 3.30
N GLN A 101 3.20 5.63 2.98
CA GLN A 101 2.10 6.24 2.23
C GLN A 101 1.53 7.46 2.96
N LEU A 102 1.32 7.38 4.28
CA LEU A 102 0.84 8.52 5.08
C LEU A 102 1.84 9.67 5.15
N VAL A 103 3.14 9.37 5.29
CA VAL A 103 4.20 10.39 5.30
C VAL A 103 4.26 11.09 3.95
N VAL A 104 4.25 10.33 2.85
CA VAL A 104 4.26 10.89 1.50
C VAL A 104 3.01 11.72 1.23
N ALA A 105 1.83 11.24 1.64
CA ALA A 105 0.58 12.01 1.53
C ALA A 105 0.67 13.33 2.31
N LEU A 106 1.19 13.31 3.54
CA LEU A 106 1.39 14.52 4.33
C LEU A 106 2.33 15.52 3.65
N CYS A 107 3.42 15.05 3.05
CA CYS A 107 4.33 15.90 2.28
C CYS A 107 3.63 16.52 1.07
N ILE A 108 2.88 15.72 0.30
CA ILE A 108 2.15 16.21 -0.87
C ILE A 108 1.12 17.28 -0.46
N ASP A 109 0.33 17.02 0.58
CA ASP A 109 -0.67 17.96 1.10
C ASP A 109 -0.01 19.26 1.59
N THR A 110 1.10 19.17 2.31
CA THR A 110 1.77 20.32 2.93
C THR A 110 2.38 21.25 1.88
N PHE A 111 3.02 20.67 0.87
CA PHE A 111 3.72 21.42 -0.16
C PHE A 111 2.82 21.75 -1.36
N GLY A 112 1.54 21.34 -1.34
CA GLY A 112 0.62 21.54 -2.46
C GLY A 112 1.11 20.92 -3.76
N LEU A 113 1.82 19.79 -3.68
CA LEU A 113 2.42 19.16 -4.86
C LEU A 113 1.31 18.68 -5.81
N PHE A 114 1.62 18.65 -7.11
CA PHE A 114 0.72 18.19 -8.17
C PHE A 114 -0.57 19.01 -8.33
N GLY A 115 -0.55 20.28 -7.91
CA GLY A 115 -1.70 21.19 -8.05
C GLY A 115 -2.77 20.96 -6.99
N MET A 116 -2.45 20.24 -5.90
CA MET A 116 -3.33 20.12 -4.74
C MET A 116 -3.27 21.37 -3.86
N GLU A 117 -4.39 21.66 -3.19
CA GLU A 117 -4.47 22.76 -2.24
C GLU A 117 -3.52 22.52 -1.06
N SER A 118 -2.71 23.52 -0.71
CA SER A 118 -1.74 23.37 0.38
C SER A 118 -2.45 23.36 1.73
N ILE A 119 -2.34 22.25 2.45
CA ILE A 119 -2.94 22.08 3.78
C ILE A 119 -1.83 22.28 4.83
N PRO A 120 -1.99 23.21 5.80
CA PRO A 120 -0.98 23.44 6.80
C PRO A 120 -0.72 22.19 7.65
N LEU A 121 0.56 21.96 7.99
CA LEU A 121 0.97 20.86 8.86
C LEU A 121 0.31 20.97 10.22
N GLN A 122 -0.55 20.00 10.53
CA GLN A 122 -1.16 19.87 11.84
C GLN A 122 -0.34 18.93 12.72
N ILE A 123 -0.03 19.36 13.95
CA ILE A 123 0.73 18.57 14.92
C ILE A 123 0.07 17.19 15.16
N ASN A 124 -1.25 17.12 15.10
CA ASN A 124 -2.03 15.89 15.29
C ASN A 124 -1.67 14.81 14.26
N LYS A 125 -1.44 15.20 12.99
CA LYS A 125 -1.02 14.27 11.93
C LYS A 125 0.37 13.71 12.21
N LEU A 126 1.29 14.55 12.69
CA LEU A 126 2.65 14.14 13.08
C LEU A 126 2.64 13.18 14.28
N VAL A 127 1.85 13.50 15.32
CA VAL A 127 1.67 12.62 16.48
C VAL A 127 1.08 11.27 16.07
N GLY A 128 0.08 11.26 15.19
CA GLY A 128 -0.51 10.04 14.66
C GLY A 128 0.50 9.15 13.93
N ILE A 129 1.29 9.73 13.03
CA ILE A 129 2.37 9.01 12.33
C ILE A 129 3.41 8.49 13.33
N GLY A 130 3.80 9.30 14.32
CA GLY A 130 4.72 8.89 15.38
C GLY A 130 4.21 7.66 16.15
N LEU A 131 2.92 7.64 16.49
CA LEU A 131 2.30 6.51 17.17
C LEU A 131 2.27 5.24 16.31
N LEU A 132 2.02 5.37 14.99
CA LEU A 132 2.09 4.24 14.06
C LEU A 132 3.50 3.65 13.99
N ILE A 133 4.54 4.49 13.92
CA ILE A 133 5.94 4.04 13.91
C ILE A 133 6.27 3.26 15.18
N VAL A 134 5.88 3.79 16.35
CA VAL A 134 6.04 3.09 17.63
C VAL A 134 5.30 1.75 17.61
N GLY A 135 4.05 1.74 17.13
CA GLY A 135 3.24 0.54 16.98
C GLY A 135 3.91 -0.54 16.14
N VAL A 136 4.53 -0.17 15.02
CA VAL A 136 5.29 -1.11 14.17
C VAL A 136 6.55 -1.65 14.87
N GLY A 137 7.25 -0.81 15.63
CA GLY A 137 8.39 -1.26 16.42
C GLY A 137 8.01 -2.25 17.53
N ILE A 138 6.84 -2.05 18.17
CA ILE A 138 6.28 -3.02 19.13
C ILE A 138 5.89 -4.31 18.41
N PHE A 139 5.19 -4.21 17.27
CA PHE A 139 4.73 -5.37 16.48
C PHE A 139 5.89 -6.28 16.05
N LYS A 140 7.03 -5.70 15.64
CA LYS A 140 8.25 -6.45 15.31
C LYS A 140 9.03 -6.94 16.53
N ASN A 141 8.56 -6.67 17.75
CA ASN A 141 9.28 -6.92 18.99
C ASN A 141 10.65 -6.19 19.04
N LEU A 142 10.80 -5.13 18.26
CA LEU A 142 12.06 -4.41 18.06
C LEU A 142 12.58 -3.78 19.36
N PHE A 143 11.65 -3.36 20.22
CA PHE A 143 11.94 -2.77 21.53
C PHE A 143 12.00 -3.80 22.68
N LEU A 144 11.53 -5.03 22.45
CA LEU A 144 11.42 -6.08 23.46
C LEU A 144 12.59 -7.08 23.39
N ASN A 145 13.30 -7.17 22.26
CA ASN A 145 14.45 -8.06 22.09
C ASN A 145 15.82 -7.38 22.37
N LYS A 146 15.97 -6.81 23.56
CA LYS A 146 17.31 -6.50 24.13
C LYS A 146 17.51 -7.02 25.57
N LYS A 147 16.51 -7.68 26.16
CA LYS A 147 16.56 -8.12 27.58
C LYS A 147 16.19 -9.58 27.83
N ALA A 148 16.12 -10.43 26.81
CA ALA A 148 15.94 -11.87 27.01
C ALA A 148 17.27 -12.59 27.26
N ILE A 149 17.70 -12.54 28.52
CA ILE A 149 18.26 -13.67 29.27
C ILE A 149 19.67 -14.14 28.87
N HIS A 150 20.67 -13.40 29.36
CA HIS A 150 22.00 -13.95 29.68
C HIS A 150 21.98 -14.67 31.05
N ILE A 151 20.89 -15.38 31.40
CA ILE A 151 20.84 -16.26 32.58
C ILE A 151 20.92 -17.71 32.10
N ARG A 152 22.09 -18.09 31.58
CA ARG A 152 22.46 -19.51 31.52
C ARG A 152 23.96 -19.63 31.75
N LYS A 153 24.35 -19.65 33.02
CA LYS A 153 25.43 -20.51 33.58
C LYS A 153 25.62 -20.18 35.05
N GLY A 154 25.10 -21.02 35.94
CA GLY A 154 25.38 -20.97 37.36
C GLY A 154 24.67 -22.09 38.12
N ARG A 155 25.48 -23.05 38.62
CA ARG A 155 25.18 -24.27 39.41
C ARG A 155 24.89 -25.49 38.55
N VAL A 156 25.87 -26.38 38.27
CA VAL A 156 26.67 -27.25 39.18
C VAL A 156 25.76 -28.02 40.13
#